data_AF-A0A7R9MBS6-F1
#
_entry.id   AF-A0A7R9MBS6-F1
#
_cell.length_a   1.000
_cell.length_b   1.000
_cell.length_c   1.000
_cell.angle_alpha   90.00
_cell.angle_beta   90.00
_cell.angle_gamma   90.00
#
_symmetry.space_group_name_H-M   'P 1'
#
loop_
_entity.id
_entity.type
_entity.pdbx_description
1 polymer ?
#
loop_
_entity_poly.entity_id
_entity_poly.type
_entity_poly.pdbx_seq_one_letter_code
_entity_poly.pdbx_strand_id
1 'polypeptide(L)'
;MANWLKVLIRKKPIERSAITTTRLERCLSTLDLTMLGIGSTLGLGVYILAGQVASTKAGPAVTLSFFIAAVASVFAGLCYAGSAYVYSYITVGEFMAFIIGWNLILEYAIGSASIARGYSGYVDSLVNYQIQDHFTKWAPLNFGTSKYFDFFAFSIAILIAGLLAIGVKKSTRLNAVFTVMNVLGVIYAIICG
;
A
#
# COMPACT_ATOMS: atom_id res chain seq x y z
N MET A 1 -9.75 28.40 -28.38
CA MET A 1 -8.83 27.79 -27.39
C MET A 1 -9.19 28.11 -25.92
N ALA A 2 -9.74 29.28 -25.59
CA ALA A 2 -10.04 29.68 -24.20
C ALA A 2 -11.07 28.81 -23.44
N ASN A 3 -11.94 28.06 -24.13
CA ASN A 3 -12.94 27.19 -23.48
C ASN A 3 -12.36 25.88 -22.91
N TRP A 4 -11.26 25.35 -23.47
CA TRP A 4 -10.65 24.11 -22.98
C TRP A 4 -9.97 24.31 -21.62
N LEU A 5 -9.31 25.46 -21.44
CA LEU A 5 -8.74 25.87 -20.15
C LEU A 5 -9.82 26.08 -19.08
N LYS A 6 -11.00 26.60 -19.44
CA LYS A 6 -12.12 26.74 -18.50
C LYS A 6 -12.74 25.40 -18.09
N VAL A 7 -12.77 24.42 -19.00
CA VAL A 7 -13.18 23.06 -18.67
C VAL A 7 -12.21 22.43 -17.68
N LEU A 8 -10.89 22.52 -17.93
CA LEU A 8 -9.83 21.98 -17.04
C LEU A 8 -9.75 22.63 -15.63
N ILE A 9 -10.46 23.73 -15.39
CA ILE A 9 -10.48 24.46 -14.11
C ILE A 9 -11.86 24.32 -13.42
N ARG A 10 -12.80 23.60 -14.03
CA ARG A 10 -14.18 23.53 -13.55
C ARG A 10 -14.26 22.71 -12.27
N LYS A 11 -14.45 23.38 -11.14
CA LYS A 11 -14.77 22.74 -9.86
C LYS A 11 -16.21 22.21 -9.93
N LYS A 12 -16.39 20.88 -9.94
CA LYS A 12 -17.73 20.30 -9.77
C LYS A 12 -18.18 20.51 -8.32
N PRO A 13 -19.29 21.22 -8.05
CA PRO A 13 -19.82 21.31 -6.71
C PRO A 13 -20.35 19.92 -6.32
N ILE A 14 -19.83 19.37 -5.22
CA ILE A 14 -20.40 18.17 -4.62
C ILE A 14 -21.68 18.61 -3.92
N GLU A 15 -22.82 18.10 -4.37
CA GLU A 15 -24.06 18.19 -3.60
C GLU A 15 -23.81 17.52 -2.24
N ARG A 16 -23.80 18.30 -1.15
CA ARG A 16 -23.71 17.81 0.24
C ARG A 16 -24.70 16.66 0.53
N SER A 17 -25.79 16.59 -0.24
CA SER A 17 -26.79 15.52 -0.23
C SER A 17 -26.21 14.13 -0.50
N ALA A 18 -25.17 13.99 -1.34
CA ALA A 18 -24.56 12.70 -1.68
C ALA A 18 -23.62 12.16 -0.59
N ILE A 19 -23.03 13.03 0.24
CA ILE A 19 -22.16 12.63 1.36
C ILE A 19 -23.00 12.20 2.57
N THR A 20 -24.19 12.78 2.72
CA THR A 20 -25.08 12.53 3.88
C THR A 20 -25.98 11.30 3.66
N THR A 21 -26.15 10.86 2.40
CA THR A 21 -26.99 9.72 2.02
C THR A 21 -26.15 8.46 1.74
N THR A 22 -25.22 8.11 2.63
CA THR A 22 -24.57 6.80 2.54
C THR A 22 -25.56 5.70 2.93
N ARG A 23 -26.02 4.92 1.95
CA ARG A 23 -26.88 3.72 2.10
C ARG A 23 -26.17 2.53 2.79
N LEU A 24 -25.05 2.79 3.45
CA LEU A 24 -24.21 1.81 4.12
C LEU A 24 -24.42 1.99 5.63
N GLU A 25 -24.80 0.91 6.32
CA GLU A 25 -24.87 0.93 7.77
C GLU A 25 -23.51 1.33 8.36
N ARG A 26 -23.51 2.25 9.33
CA ARG A 26 -22.32 2.62 10.10
C ARG A 26 -21.96 1.47 11.03
N CYS A 27 -21.26 0.49 10.50
CA CYS A 27 -20.86 -0.71 11.22
C CYS A 27 -19.41 -0.68 11.75
N LEU A 28 -18.65 0.40 11.49
CA LEU A 28 -17.27 0.54 11.96
C LEU A 28 -17.20 1.44 13.18
N SER A 29 -16.65 0.91 14.27
CA SER A 29 -16.23 1.67 15.43
C SER A 29 -14.93 2.44 15.14
N THR A 30 -14.59 3.42 15.97
CA THR A 30 -13.30 4.13 15.91
C THR A 30 -12.12 3.16 16.03
N LEU A 31 -12.27 2.10 16.84
CA LEU A 31 -11.28 1.05 16.97
C LEU A 31 -11.15 0.19 15.70
N ASP A 32 -12.25 -0.08 15.00
CA ASP A 32 -12.20 -0.83 13.75
C ASP A 32 -11.48 -0.03 12.66
N LEU A 33 -11.69 1.29 12.64
CA LEU A 33 -10.99 2.22 11.74
C LEU A 33 -9.50 2.31 12.03
N THR A 34 -9.10 2.38 13.31
CA THR A 34 -7.67 2.37 13.66
C THR A 34 -7.02 1.03 13.34
N MET A 35 -7.69 -0.09 13.62
CA MET A 35 -7.20 -1.42 13.23
C MET A 35 -7.08 -1.59 11.72
N LEU A 36 -7.99 -1.00 10.94
CA LEU A 36 -7.90 -1.00 9.48
C LEU A 36 -6.70 -0.16 9.01
N GLY A 37 -6.50 1.03 9.58
CA GLY A 37 -5.33 1.87 9.29
C GLY A 37 -4.01 1.17 9.59
N ILE A 38 -3.88 0.60 10.79
CA ILE A 38 -2.69 -0.14 11.21
C ILE A 38 -2.45 -1.35 10.29
N GLY A 39 -3.49 -2.15 10.00
CA GLY A 39 -3.37 -3.31 9.12
C GLY A 39 -2.99 -2.96 7.69
N SER A 40 -3.45 -1.81 7.17
CA SER A 40 -3.09 -1.34 5.83
C SER A 40 -1.65 -0.80 5.73
N THR A 41 -1.08 -0.34 6.85
CA THR A 41 0.27 0.25 6.90
C THR A 41 1.34 -0.78 7.27
N LEU A 42 1.01 -1.72 8.16
CA LEU A 42 1.88 -2.82 8.54
C LEU A 42 1.86 -3.91 7.46
N GLY A 43 2.87 -3.90 6.59
CA GLY A 43 3.06 -4.92 5.57
C GLY A 43 4.48 -5.47 5.53
N LEU A 44 4.81 -6.18 4.45
CA LEU A 44 6.16 -6.73 4.19
C LEU A 44 7.28 -5.69 4.28
N GLY A 45 6.97 -4.40 4.13
CA GLY A 45 7.92 -3.30 4.27
C GLY A 45 8.63 -3.29 5.63
N VAL A 46 7.91 -3.54 6.73
CA VAL A 46 8.50 -3.54 8.07
C VAL A 46 9.39 -4.77 8.27
N TYR A 47 9.00 -5.93 7.72
CA TYR A 47 9.72 -7.18 7.93
C TYR A 47 10.95 -7.36 7.04
N ILE A 48 10.87 -6.94 5.78
CA ILE A 48 11.92 -7.18 4.79
C ILE A 48 12.71 -5.91 4.50
N LEU A 49 12.02 -4.81 4.15
CA LEU A 49 12.69 -3.59 3.73
C LEU A 49 13.42 -2.92 4.91
N ALA A 50 12.86 -2.93 6.12
CA ALA A 50 13.53 -2.33 7.28
C ALA A 50 14.88 -3.02 7.57
N GLY A 51 14.91 -4.36 7.55
CA GLY A 51 16.14 -5.14 7.72
C GLY A 51 17.14 -4.90 6.58
N GLN A 52 16.67 -4.84 5.34
CA GLN A 52 17.52 -4.56 4.19
C GLN A 52 18.13 -3.15 4.25
N VAL A 53 17.36 -2.13 4.63
CA VAL A 53 17.83 -0.75 4.78
C VAL A 53 18.82 -0.65 5.94
N ALA A 54 18.56 -1.33 7.06
CA ALA A 54 19.49 -1.41 8.18
C ALA A 54 20.82 -2.04 7.75
N SER A 55 20.79 -3.16 7.02
CA SER A 55 22.00 -3.86 6.59
C SER A 55 22.80 -3.13 5.50
N THR A 56 22.12 -2.54 4.51
CA THR A 56 22.79 -2.08 3.27
C THR A 56 22.98 -0.57 3.14
N LYS A 57 22.23 0.24 3.90
CA LYS A 57 22.22 1.71 3.73
C LYS A 57 22.56 2.47 5.02
N ALA A 58 21.86 2.19 6.11
CA ALA A 58 21.88 3.06 7.29
C ALA A 58 22.67 2.48 8.49
N GLY A 59 22.87 1.17 8.57
CA GLY A 59 23.52 0.55 9.72
C GLY A 59 22.79 0.86 11.03
N PRO A 60 23.50 1.10 12.15
CA PRO A 60 22.89 1.49 13.43
C PRO A 60 22.10 2.80 13.38
N ALA A 61 22.37 3.68 12.40
CA ALA A 61 21.67 4.96 12.25
C ALA A 61 20.27 4.84 11.63
N VAL A 62 19.82 3.62 11.30
CA VAL A 62 18.49 3.33 10.73
C VAL A 62 17.35 3.84 11.63
N THR A 63 17.55 3.83 12.95
CA THR A 63 16.58 4.34 13.94
C THR A 63 16.32 5.84 13.75
N LEU A 64 17.36 6.63 13.49
CA LEU A 64 17.23 8.07 13.24
C LEU A 64 16.52 8.35 11.91
N SER A 65 16.82 7.56 10.87
CA SER A 65 16.13 7.67 9.57
C SER A 65 14.63 7.38 9.70
N PHE A 66 14.25 6.31 10.39
CA PHE A 66 12.84 6.00 10.63
C PHE A 66 12.16 7.03 11.53
N PHE A 67 12.86 7.59 12.52
CA PHE A 67 12.31 8.64 13.37
C PHE A 67 11.92 9.89 12.57
N ILE A 68 12.80 10.37 11.69
CA ILE A 68 12.53 11.52 10.83
C ILE A 68 11.35 11.21 9.87
N ALA A 69 11.32 10.01 9.29
CA ALA A 69 10.23 9.58 8.43
C ALA A 69 8.88 9.51 9.19
N ALA A 70 8.89 9.04 10.44
CA ALA A 70 7.71 8.98 11.28
C ALA A 70 7.16 10.37 11.60
N VAL A 71 8.03 11.32 11.96
CA VAL A 71 7.63 12.73 12.21
C VAL A 71 7.01 13.35 10.95
N ALA A 72 7.62 13.15 9.78
CA ALA A 72 7.06 13.63 8.52
C ALA A 72 5.68 13.00 8.20
N SER A 73 5.52 11.70 8.48
CA SER A 73 4.25 10.98 8.31
C SER A 73 3.16 11.49 9.26
N VAL A 74 3.49 11.82 10.51
CA VAL A 74 2.53 12.41 11.47
C VAL A 74 2.04 13.77 10.99
N PHE A 75 2.94 14.65 10.53
CA PHE A 75 2.53 15.94 9.97
C PHE A 75 1.64 15.79 8.73
N ALA A 76 1.98 14.85 7.83
CA ALA A 76 1.12 14.54 6.69
C ALA A 76 -0.25 14.01 7.15
N GLY A 77 -0.28 13.08 8.11
CA GLY A 77 -1.50 12.50 8.67
C GLY A 77 -2.42 13.53 9.33
N LEU A 78 -1.86 14.50 10.05
CA LEU A 78 -2.62 15.61 10.64
C LEU A 78 -3.27 16.50 9.56
N CYS A 79 -2.56 16.78 8.46
CA CYS A 79 -3.11 17.48 7.30
C CYS A 79 -4.25 16.67 6.62
N TYR A 80 -4.15 15.33 6.60
CA TYR A 80 -5.19 14.46 6.04
C TYR A 80 -6.43 14.33 6.94
N ALA A 81 -6.24 14.26 8.26
CA ALA A 81 -7.31 14.15 9.26
C ALA A 81 -8.26 15.36 9.26
N GLY A 82 -7.76 16.52 8.82
CA GLY A 82 -8.51 17.78 8.71
C GLY A 82 -9.40 17.94 7.49
N SER A 83 -9.70 16.87 6.73
CA SER A 83 -10.51 16.86 5.50
C SER A 83 -9.74 17.09 4.18
N ALA A 84 -8.62 16.39 3.96
CA ALA A 84 -7.90 16.43 2.68
C ALA A 84 -8.72 15.95 1.46
N TYR A 85 -9.73 15.09 1.64
CA TYR A 85 -10.58 14.63 0.53
C TYR A 85 -11.43 15.76 -0.05
N VAL A 86 -11.93 16.65 0.82
CA VAL A 86 -12.65 17.86 0.41
C VAL A 86 -11.64 18.97 0.03
N TYR A 87 -10.47 19.02 0.67
CA TYR A 87 -9.48 20.08 0.42
C TYR A 87 -8.78 19.94 -0.94
N SER A 88 -8.31 18.75 -1.33
CA SER A 88 -7.66 18.54 -2.64
C SER A 88 -8.66 18.65 -3.81
N TYR A 89 -9.92 18.25 -3.62
CA TYR A 89 -10.94 18.36 -4.67
C TYR A 89 -11.43 19.81 -4.85
N ILE A 90 -11.43 20.62 -3.78
CA ILE A 90 -11.89 22.01 -3.81
C ILE A 90 -10.78 23.00 -4.20
N THR A 91 -9.49 22.69 -4.01
CA THR A 91 -8.43 23.71 -4.15
C THR A 91 -7.63 23.68 -5.47
N VAL A 92 -7.40 22.52 -6.11
CA VAL A 92 -6.28 22.40 -7.08
C VAL A 92 -6.68 22.40 -8.58
N GLY A 93 -7.96 22.20 -8.90
CA GLY A 93 -8.45 22.19 -10.30
C GLY A 93 -8.37 20.81 -10.98
N GLU A 94 -9.13 20.62 -12.07
CA GLU A 94 -9.34 19.31 -12.71
C GLU A 94 -8.03 18.68 -13.21
N PHE A 95 -7.10 19.49 -13.72
CA PHE A 95 -5.82 19.00 -14.23
C PHE A 95 -4.90 18.44 -13.14
N MET A 96 -4.79 19.10 -11.99
CA MET A 96 -3.96 18.60 -10.89
C MET A 96 -4.60 17.41 -10.18
N ALA A 97 -5.94 17.40 -10.05
CA ALA A 97 -6.66 16.23 -9.59
C ALA A 97 -6.46 15.01 -10.52
N PHE A 98 -6.41 15.23 -11.83
CA PHE A 98 -6.12 14.19 -12.83
C PHE A 98 -4.70 13.63 -12.67
N ILE A 99 -3.69 14.48 -12.52
CA ILE A 99 -2.29 14.05 -12.29
C ILE A 99 -2.19 13.24 -10.99
N ILE A 100 -2.78 13.73 -9.89
CA ILE A 100 -2.76 13.04 -8.61
C ILE A 100 -3.48 11.69 -8.72
N GLY A 101 -4.61 11.63 -9.43
CA GLY A 101 -5.35 10.39 -9.67
C GLY A 101 -4.51 9.34 -10.41
N TRP A 102 -3.84 9.72 -11.50
CA TRP A 102 -2.93 8.83 -12.21
C TRP A 102 -1.72 8.41 -11.36
N ASN A 103 -1.16 9.33 -10.59
CA ASN A 103 -0.07 9.01 -9.67
C ASN A 103 -0.50 7.99 -8.61
N LEU A 104 -1.69 8.13 -8.03
CA LEU A 104 -2.23 7.17 -7.08
C LEU A 104 -2.40 5.79 -7.71
N ILE A 105 -2.97 5.72 -8.93
CA ILE A 105 -3.15 4.43 -9.63
C ILE A 105 -1.81 3.75 -9.85
N LEU A 106 -0.80 4.50 -10.31
CA LEU A 106 0.56 3.98 -10.52
C LEU A 106 1.20 3.55 -9.20
N GLU A 107 1.04 4.33 -8.14
CA GLU A 107 1.55 4.01 -6.80
C GLU A 107 0.94 2.71 -6.26
N TYR A 108 -0.38 2.53 -6.36
CA TYR A 108 -1.04 1.28 -5.96
C TYR A 108 -0.63 0.09 -6.83
N ALA A 109 -0.45 0.29 -8.14
CA ALA A 109 0.01 -0.75 -9.05
C ALA A 109 1.45 -1.21 -8.71
N ILE A 110 2.36 -0.26 -8.48
CA ILE A 110 3.75 -0.55 -8.10
C ILE A 110 3.80 -1.16 -6.70
N GLY A 111 3.01 -0.64 -5.75
CA GLY A 111 2.92 -1.13 -4.38
C GLY A 111 2.44 -2.59 -4.31
N SER A 112 1.36 -2.91 -5.04
CA SER A 112 0.85 -4.29 -5.10
C SER A 112 1.84 -5.25 -5.75
N ALA A 113 2.52 -4.84 -6.83
CA ALA A 113 3.57 -5.64 -7.46
C ALA A 113 4.77 -5.87 -6.51
N SER A 114 5.17 -4.85 -5.74
CA SER A 114 6.24 -4.94 -4.74
C SER A 114 5.89 -5.94 -3.63
N ILE A 115 4.66 -5.91 -3.13
CA ILE A 115 4.18 -6.85 -2.11
C ILE A 115 4.16 -8.28 -2.66
N ALA A 116 3.66 -8.50 -3.88
CA ALA A 116 3.67 -9.82 -4.51
C ALA A 116 5.09 -10.38 -4.66
N ARG A 117 6.05 -9.54 -5.08
CA ARG A 117 7.47 -9.92 -5.17
C ARG A 117 8.09 -10.21 -3.79
N GLY A 118 7.75 -9.43 -2.78
CA GLY A 118 8.22 -9.67 -1.41
C GLY A 118 7.74 -11.01 -0.85
N TYR A 119 6.48 -11.38 -1.13
CA TYR A 119 5.96 -12.71 -0.78
C TYR A 119 6.68 -13.83 -1.53
N SER A 120 6.91 -13.66 -2.83
CA SER A 120 7.66 -14.64 -3.61
C SER A 120 9.07 -14.87 -3.06
N GLY A 121 9.79 -13.80 -2.74
CA GLY A 121 11.12 -13.89 -2.14
C GLY A 121 11.11 -14.53 -0.74
N TYR A 122 10.05 -14.32 0.05
CA TYR A 122 9.89 -14.98 1.34
C TYR A 122 9.61 -16.49 1.21
N VAL A 123 8.80 -16.90 0.25
CA VAL A 123 8.56 -18.32 -0.03
C VAL A 123 9.82 -18.97 -0.59
N ASP A 124 10.53 -18.31 -1.49
CA ASP A 124 11.76 -18.81 -2.08
C ASP A 124 12.87 -19.02 -1.03
N SER A 125 12.99 -18.12 -0.04
CA SER A 125 13.94 -18.30 1.06
C SER A 125 13.57 -19.48 1.97
N LEU A 126 12.29 -19.78 2.16
CA LEU A 126 11.84 -20.97 2.89
C LEU A 126 12.12 -22.28 2.16
N VAL A 127 12.17 -22.26 0.82
CA VAL A 127 12.46 -23.43 -0.04
C VAL A 127 13.93 -23.46 -0.47
N ASN A 128 14.84 -22.80 0.27
CA ASN A 128 16.27 -22.75 -0.02
C ASN A 128 16.62 -22.31 -1.46
N TYR A 129 15.93 -21.30 -1.98
CA TYR A 129 16.18 -20.70 -3.30
C TYR A 129 16.01 -21.65 -4.50
N GLN A 130 15.38 -22.81 -4.31
CA GLN A 130 15.15 -23.79 -5.37
C GLN A 130 14.25 -23.23 -6.48
N ILE A 131 13.31 -22.33 -6.13
CA ILE A 131 12.37 -21.72 -7.07
C ILE A 131 13.14 -20.73 -7.95
N GLN A 132 13.93 -19.84 -7.36
CA GLN A 132 14.81 -18.95 -8.11
C GLN A 132 15.79 -19.71 -9.03
N ASP A 133 16.42 -20.78 -8.55
CA ASP A 133 17.39 -21.55 -9.33
C ASP A 133 16.74 -22.29 -10.51
N HIS A 134 15.50 -22.76 -10.35
CA HIS A 134 14.75 -23.36 -11.45
C HIS A 134 14.35 -22.29 -12.47
N PHE A 135 13.73 -21.19 -12.03
CA PHE A 135 13.24 -20.15 -12.95
C PHE A 135 14.37 -19.36 -13.64
N THR A 136 15.53 -19.18 -12.99
CA THR A 136 16.71 -18.56 -13.62
C THR A 136 17.26 -19.42 -14.77
N LYS A 137 17.12 -20.75 -14.70
CA LYS A 137 17.54 -21.66 -15.78
C LYS A 137 16.57 -21.68 -16.96
N TRP A 138 15.27 -21.61 -16.71
CA TRP A 138 14.23 -21.74 -17.76
C TRP A 138 13.84 -20.41 -18.41
N ALA A 139 13.96 -19.28 -17.70
CA ALA A 139 13.59 -17.96 -18.23
C ALA A 139 14.50 -16.83 -17.70
N PRO A 140 15.80 -16.82 -18.08
CA PRO A 140 16.71 -15.75 -17.69
C PRO A 140 16.28 -14.44 -18.34
N LEU A 141 15.99 -13.42 -17.52
CA LEU A 141 15.80 -12.05 -17.97
C LEU A 141 17.08 -11.27 -17.66
N ASN A 142 17.87 -10.98 -18.68
CA ASN A 142 19.05 -10.10 -18.58
C ASN A 142 18.70 -8.64 -18.89
N PHE A 143 17.52 -8.18 -18.47
CA PHE A 143 17.11 -6.77 -18.61
C PHE A 143 16.81 -6.18 -17.22
N GLY A 144 17.73 -5.37 -16.71
CA GLY A 144 17.56 -4.58 -15.48
C GLY A 144 17.89 -5.30 -14.16
N THR A 145 17.27 -4.85 -13.07
CA THR A 145 17.52 -5.29 -11.67
C THR A 145 16.84 -6.61 -11.28
N SER A 146 16.22 -7.34 -12.21
CA SER A 146 15.59 -8.65 -11.96
C SER A 146 16.32 -9.76 -12.71
N LYS A 147 16.74 -10.81 -11.99
CA LYS A 147 17.53 -11.94 -12.54
C LYS A 147 16.69 -12.97 -13.31
N TYR A 148 15.36 -13.01 -13.08
CA TYR A 148 14.43 -13.96 -13.70
C TYR A 148 13.02 -13.36 -13.75
N PHE A 149 12.15 -13.93 -14.60
CA PHE A 149 10.71 -13.62 -14.55
C PHE A 149 10.06 -14.39 -13.41
N ASP A 150 9.55 -13.66 -12.41
CA ASP A 150 8.93 -14.27 -11.23
C ASP A 150 7.49 -14.71 -11.54
N PHE A 151 7.36 -15.94 -12.02
CA PHE A 151 6.06 -16.55 -12.34
C PHE A 151 5.18 -16.74 -11.08
N PHE A 152 5.80 -16.94 -9.92
CA PHE A 152 5.09 -17.15 -8.66
C PHE A 152 4.44 -15.85 -8.16
N ALA A 153 5.20 -14.74 -8.16
CA ALA A 153 4.65 -13.42 -7.86
C ALA A 153 3.52 -13.03 -8.83
N PHE A 154 3.68 -13.33 -10.13
CA PHE A 154 2.65 -13.08 -11.14
C PHE A 154 1.37 -13.89 -10.87
N SER A 155 1.50 -15.17 -10.53
CA SER A 155 0.35 -16.02 -10.17
C SER A 155 -0.38 -15.52 -8.93
N ILE A 156 0.36 -15.08 -7.89
CA ILE A 156 -0.24 -14.50 -6.68
C ILE A 156 -1.01 -13.23 -7.02
N ALA A 157 -0.44 -12.35 -7.84
CA ALA A 157 -1.09 -11.10 -8.23
C ALA A 157 -2.41 -11.35 -8.98
N ILE A 158 -2.43 -12.30 -9.94
CA ILE A 158 -3.66 -12.69 -10.65
C ILE A 158 -4.69 -13.29 -9.70
N LEU A 159 -4.26 -14.18 -8.81
CA LEU A 159 -5.16 -14.83 -7.87
C LEU A 159 -5.83 -13.81 -6.95
N ILE A 160 -5.06 -12.87 -6.39
CA ILE A 160 -5.57 -11.79 -5.56
C ILE A 160 -6.50 -10.88 -6.38
N ALA A 161 -6.12 -10.49 -7.60
CA ALA A 161 -6.97 -9.68 -8.47
C ALA A 161 -8.32 -10.38 -8.77
N GLY A 162 -8.30 -11.69 -9.03
CA GLY A 162 -9.50 -12.50 -9.23
C GLY A 162 -10.39 -12.56 -7.99
N LEU A 163 -9.80 -12.77 -6.81
CA LEU A 163 -10.52 -12.74 -5.53
C LEU A 163 -11.19 -11.39 -5.27
N LEU A 164 -10.49 -10.28 -5.57
CA LEU A 164 -11.07 -8.94 -5.46
C LEU A 164 -12.22 -8.74 -6.45
N ALA A 165 -12.10 -9.25 -7.68
CA ALA A 165 -13.15 -9.15 -8.71
C ALA A 165 -14.43 -9.91 -8.32
N ILE A 166 -14.32 -11.02 -7.60
CA ILE A 166 -15.47 -11.82 -7.09
C ILE A 166 -16.20 -11.08 -5.95
N GLY A 167 -15.57 -10.05 -5.35
CA GLY A 167 -16.21 -9.17 -4.39
C GLY A 167 -16.26 -9.76 -2.98
N VAL A 168 -15.14 -9.72 -2.26
CA VAL A 168 -15.03 -10.13 -0.85
C VAL A 168 -15.80 -9.15 0.05
N LYS A 169 -17.12 -9.34 0.15
CA LYS A 169 -18.05 -8.42 0.82
C LYS A 169 -18.17 -8.57 2.35
N LYS A 170 -17.35 -9.38 3.02
CA LYS A 170 -17.44 -9.60 4.48
C LYS A 170 -16.08 -9.68 5.17
N SER A 171 -15.35 -8.56 5.27
CA SER A 171 -13.97 -8.58 5.75
C SER A 171 -13.62 -7.59 6.87
N THR A 172 -14.55 -7.01 7.61
CA THR A 172 -14.16 -6.18 8.78
C THR A 172 -13.61 -7.02 9.93
N ARG A 173 -14.29 -8.12 10.31
CA ARG A 173 -13.79 -9.02 11.36
C ARG A 173 -12.52 -9.76 10.95
N LEU A 174 -12.45 -10.24 9.71
CA LEU A 174 -11.24 -10.89 9.19
C LEU A 174 -10.06 -9.92 9.16
N ASN A 175 -10.28 -8.69 8.71
CA ASN A 175 -9.25 -7.66 8.73
C ASN A 175 -8.77 -7.35 10.15
N ALA A 176 -9.67 -7.26 11.14
CA ALA A 176 -9.28 -7.07 12.52
C ALA A 176 -8.38 -8.21 13.05
N VAL A 177 -8.73 -9.47 12.74
CA VAL A 177 -7.90 -10.64 13.10
C VAL A 177 -6.51 -10.57 12.45
N PHE A 178 -6.44 -10.26 11.15
CA PHE A 178 -5.16 -10.12 10.46
C PHE A 178 -4.30 -8.99 11.02
N THR A 179 -4.90 -7.84 11.36
CA THR A 179 -4.19 -6.75 12.02
C THR A 179 -3.63 -7.18 13.36
N VAL A 180 -4.43 -7.84 14.21
CA VAL A 180 -3.98 -8.30 15.53
C VAL A 180 -2.82 -9.28 15.39
N MET A 181 -2.92 -10.25 14.47
CA MET A 181 -1.84 -11.20 14.20
C MET A 181 -0.55 -10.48 13.74
N ASN A 182 -0.67 -9.50 12.84
CA ASN A 182 0.48 -8.70 12.41
C ASN A 182 1.12 -7.91 13.55
N VAL A 183 0.32 -7.28 14.42
CA VAL A 183 0.82 -6.53 15.58
C VAL A 183 1.54 -7.46 16.55
N LEU A 184 0.99 -8.66 16.81
CA LEU A 184 1.66 -9.67 17.63
C LEU A 184 3.00 -10.10 17.04
N GLY A 185 3.09 -10.26 15.72
CA GLY A 185 4.34 -10.56 15.02
C GLY A 185 5.40 -9.48 15.22
N VAL A 186 5.01 -8.21 15.16
CA VAL A 186 5.93 -7.09 15.45
C VAL A 186 6.38 -7.11 16.91
N ILE A 187 5.47 -7.30 17.87
CA ILE A 187 5.81 -7.37 19.29
C ILE A 187 6.78 -8.51 19.56
N TYR A 188 6.52 -9.69 18.99
CA TYR A 188 7.42 -10.83 19.09
C TYR A 188 8.81 -10.51 18.54
N ALA A 189 8.88 -9.88 17.36
CA ALA A 189 10.15 -9.46 16.78
C ALA A 189 10.92 -8.45 17.65
N ILE A 190 10.22 -7.57 18.38
CA ILE A 190 10.85 -6.63 19.34
C ILE A 190 11.38 -7.34 20.59
N ILE A 191 10.71 -8.41 21.05
CA ILE A 191 11.11 -9.15 22.26
C ILE A 191 12.26 -10.12 21.96
N CYS A 192 12.22 -10.79 20.81
CA CYS A 192 13.18 -11.83 20.43
C CYS A 192 14.35 -11.33 19.58
N GLY A 193 14.20 -10.19 18.89
CA GLY A 193 15.25 -9.53 18.13
C GLY A 193 16.14 -8.65 19.00
#